data_AF-A0A1B6FQ67-F1
#
_entry.id   AF-A0A1B6FQ67-F1
#
_cell.length_a   1.000
_cell.length_b   1.000
_cell.length_c   1.000
_cell.angle_alpha   90.00
_cell.angle_beta   90.00
_cell.angle_gamma   90.00
#
_symmetry.space_group_name_H-M   'P 1'
#
loop_
_entity.id
_entity.type
_entity.pdbx_description
1 polymer ?
#
loop_
_entity_poly.entity_id
_entity_poly.type
_entity_poly.pdbx_seq_one_letter_code
_entity_poly.pdbx_strand_id
1 'polypeptide(L)'
;MPAFCGKEHAFGCKVISFFPKNSEKGLPSINGIVILLDSETGRLKMILDANEITAWRTAAVSTVATKYMHKGEKKVLAILGAGVQGRSHALALYHFFKFSQVRIWNRTYERAKALCAELGHWAVPFENAEMCVRGADVIVTATFSMEPIVEAEWLKTGAHINAVGGMGMQYEPALDVYKHATIVVELLENK
;
A
#
# COMPACT_ATOMS: atom_id res chain seq x y z
N MET A 1 5.85 -7.43 -16.07
CA MET A 1 6.85 -7.39 -14.98
C MET A 1 7.49 -8.77 -14.85
N PRO A 2 8.48 -9.11 -15.71
CA PRO A 2 9.21 -10.37 -15.61
C PRO A 2 10.26 -10.32 -14.50
N ALA A 3 10.57 -11.48 -13.91
CA ALA A 3 11.65 -11.63 -12.96
C ALA A 3 12.18 -13.07 -12.93
N PHE A 4 13.46 -13.21 -12.61
CA PHE A 4 14.08 -14.48 -12.27
C PHE A 4 14.81 -14.34 -10.94
N CYS A 5 14.54 -15.24 -10.00
CA CYS A 5 15.20 -15.31 -8.71
C CYS A 5 15.91 -16.64 -8.58
N GLY A 6 17.23 -16.63 -8.78
CA GLY A 6 18.04 -17.86 -8.88
C GLY A 6 18.07 -18.68 -7.59
N LYS A 7 18.08 -18.03 -6.42
CA LYS A 7 18.12 -18.71 -5.12
C LYS A 7 16.86 -19.52 -4.84
N GLU A 8 15.71 -19.02 -5.26
CA GLU A 8 14.39 -19.64 -5.08
C GLU A 8 13.96 -20.44 -6.33
N HIS A 9 14.83 -20.53 -7.36
CA HIS A 9 14.53 -21.14 -8.66
C HIS A 9 13.20 -20.65 -9.27
N ALA A 10 12.84 -19.39 -9.03
CA ALA A 10 11.57 -18.81 -9.43
C ALA A 10 11.73 -18.00 -10.71
N PHE A 11 11.08 -18.42 -11.80
CA PHE A 11 11.06 -17.70 -13.08
C PHE A 11 9.62 -17.39 -13.47
N GLY A 12 9.30 -16.12 -13.73
CA GLY A 12 7.94 -15.78 -14.13
C GLY A 12 7.75 -14.35 -14.59
N CYS A 13 6.51 -14.04 -14.93
CA CYS A 13 6.09 -12.70 -15.32
C CYS A 13 4.69 -12.39 -14.81
N LYS A 14 4.53 -11.19 -14.23
CA LYS A 14 3.20 -10.63 -13.98
C LYS A 14 2.80 -9.71 -15.13
N VAL A 15 1.67 -10.01 -15.76
CA VAL A 15 0.99 -9.13 -16.71
C VAL A 15 -0.17 -8.48 -15.97
N ILE A 16 -0.16 -7.16 -15.87
CA ILE A 16 -1.10 -6.42 -15.05
C ILE A 16 -1.61 -5.20 -15.80
N SER A 17 -2.87 -4.86 -15.56
CA SER A 17 -3.55 -3.71 -16.13
C SER A 17 -4.19 -2.89 -15.03
N PHE A 18 -4.28 -1.58 -15.27
CA PHE A 18 -4.87 -0.64 -14.34
C PHE A 18 -5.93 0.21 -15.05
N PHE A 19 -7.16 0.14 -14.57
CA PHE A 19 -8.33 0.83 -15.09
C PHE A 19 -9.12 1.42 -13.92
N PRO A 20 -8.84 2.66 -13.46
CA PRO A 20 -9.43 3.22 -12.25
C PRO A 20 -10.96 3.28 -12.29
N LYS A 21 -11.54 3.55 -13.47
CA LYS A 21 -13.00 3.63 -13.69
C LYS A 21 -13.71 2.27 -13.67
N ASN A 22 -13.01 1.14 -13.54
CA ASN A 22 -13.66 -0.17 -13.46
C ASN A 22 -14.59 -0.31 -12.26
N SER A 23 -14.38 0.45 -11.18
CA SER A 23 -15.29 0.45 -10.03
C SER A 23 -16.71 0.89 -10.39
N GLU A 24 -16.88 1.73 -11.42
CA GLU A 24 -18.20 2.16 -11.92
C GLU A 24 -18.96 1.00 -12.60
N LYS A 25 -18.22 -0.05 -12.99
CA LYS A 25 -18.74 -1.26 -13.65
C LYS A 25 -18.80 -2.47 -12.70
N GLY A 26 -18.51 -2.27 -11.40
CA GLY A 26 -18.40 -3.37 -10.44
C GLY A 26 -17.19 -4.28 -10.66
N LEU A 27 -16.17 -3.83 -11.41
CA LEU A 27 -14.95 -4.59 -11.69
C LEU A 27 -13.76 -4.06 -10.87
N PRO A 28 -12.74 -4.89 -10.57
CA PRO A 28 -11.51 -4.42 -9.94
C PRO A 28 -10.79 -3.38 -10.80
N SER A 29 -10.18 -2.37 -10.18
CA SER A 29 -9.35 -1.39 -10.87
C SER A 29 -8.01 -1.95 -11.34
N ILE A 30 -7.51 -3.00 -10.70
CA ILE A 30 -6.31 -3.72 -11.08
C ILE A 30 -6.73 -5.13 -11.49
N ASN A 31 -6.29 -5.59 -12.67
CA ASN A 31 -6.54 -6.94 -13.15
C ASN A 31 -5.26 -7.51 -13.78
N GLY A 32 -5.01 -8.79 -13.61
CA GLY A 32 -3.85 -9.40 -14.26
C GLY A 32 -3.68 -10.87 -13.97
N ILE A 33 -2.60 -11.41 -14.52
CA ILE A 33 -2.17 -12.80 -14.31
C ILE A 33 -0.69 -12.86 -13.91
N VAL A 34 -0.34 -13.86 -13.12
CA VAL A 34 1.03 -14.28 -12.87
C VAL A 34 1.28 -15.56 -13.64
N ILE A 35 2.29 -15.52 -14.50
CA ILE A 35 2.78 -16.67 -15.28
C ILE A 35 4.02 -17.19 -14.56
N LEU A 36 3.99 -18.46 -14.17
CA LEU A 36 5.14 -19.16 -13.61
C LEU A 36 5.70 -20.14 -14.65
N LEU A 37 6.99 -20.02 -14.89
CA LEU A 37 7.74 -20.87 -15.81
C LEU A 37 8.69 -21.75 -15.01
N ASP A 38 8.98 -22.92 -15.55
CA ASP A 38 10.04 -23.76 -15.07
C ASP A 38 11.40 -23.10 -15.35
N SER A 39 12.20 -22.92 -14.30
CA SER A 39 13.46 -22.18 -14.41
C SER A 39 14.57 -22.94 -15.12
N GLU A 40 14.45 -24.27 -15.24
CA GLU A 40 15.42 -25.12 -15.95
C GLU A 40 15.05 -25.30 -17.41
N THR A 41 13.76 -25.52 -17.70
CA THR A 41 13.27 -25.88 -19.04
C THR A 41 12.55 -24.76 -19.78
N GLY A 42 12.19 -23.67 -19.09
CA GLY A 42 11.40 -22.57 -19.64
C GLY A 42 9.92 -22.90 -19.89
N ARG A 43 9.47 -24.11 -19.56
CA ARG A 43 8.10 -24.56 -19.81
C ARG A 43 7.10 -23.89 -18.87
N LEU A 44 5.90 -23.61 -19.37
CA LEU A 44 4.81 -23.08 -18.56
C LEU A 44 4.43 -24.07 -17.44
N LYS A 45 4.45 -23.61 -16.20
CA LYS A 45 3.99 -24.40 -15.04
C LYS A 45 2.60 -24.00 -14.61
N MET A 46 2.31 -22.71 -14.54
CA MET A 46 1.07 -22.22 -13.98
C MET A 46 0.72 -20.82 -14.47
N ILE A 47 -0.57 -20.53 -14.55
CA ILE A 47 -1.13 -19.20 -14.67
C ILE A 47 -2.07 -18.99 -13.49
N LEU A 48 -1.86 -17.90 -12.75
CA LEU A 48 -2.62 -17.54 -11.55
C LEU A 48 -3.27 -16.17 -11.74
N ASP A 49 -4.41 -15.95 -11.10
CA ASP A 49 -4.94 -14.59 -10.92
C ASP A 49 -3.95 -13.73 -10.12
N ALA A 50 -3.72 -12.49 -10.58
CA ALA A 50 -2.73 -11.61 -9.97
C ALA A 50 -3.30 -10.67 -8.91
N ASN A 51 -4.61 -10.60 -8.70
CA ASN A 51 -5.22 -9.54 -7.90
C ASN A 51 -4.87 -9.70 -6.42
N GLU A 52 -5.14 -10.87 -5.86
CA GLU A 52 -4.78 -11.19 -4.46
C GLU A 52 -3.26 -11.19 -4.26
N ILE A 53 -2.51 -11.78 -5.20
CA ILE A 53 -1.04 -11.77 -5.14
C ILE A 53 -0.52 -10.32 -5.09
N THR A 54 -1.09 -9.42 -5.90
CA THR A 54 -0.71 -8.01 -5.92
C THR A 54 -1.14 -7.27 -4.64
N ALA A 55 -2.28 -7.60 -4.05
CA ALA A 55 -2.71 -7.03 -2.77
C ALA A 55 -1.72 -7.37 -1.65
N TRP A 56 -1.42 -8.65 -1.49
CA TRP A 56 -0.59 -9.14 -0.38
C TRP A 56 0.89 -8.86 -0.55
N ARG A 57 1.45 -9.03 -1.76
CA ARG A 57 2.88 -8.76 -1.98
C ARG A 57 3.23 -7.29 -1.74
N THR A 58 2.32 -6.37 -2.10
CA THR A 58 2.54 -4.93 -1.93
C THR A 58 2.48 -4.56 -0.44
N ALA A 59 1.49 -5.07 0.30
CA ALA A 59 1.40 -4.91 1.75
C ALA A 59 2.62 -5.52 2.49
N ALA A 60 3.11 -6.67 2.02
CA ALA A 60 4.30 -7.32 2.59
C ALA A 60 5.56 -6.46 2.44
N VAL A 61 5.79 -5.86 1.26
CA VAL A 61 6.93 -4.95 1.05
C VAL A 61 6.86 -3.74 1.99
N SER A 62 5.71 -3.09 2.12
CA SER A 62 5.51 -2.00 3.08
C SER A 62 5.70 -2.44 4.53
N THR A 63 5.31 -3.66 4.88
CA THR A 63 5.53 -4.25 6.21
C THR A 63 7.02 -4.44 6.49
N VAL A 64 7.77 -4.93 5.52
CA VAL A 64 9.23 -5.07 5.60
C VAL A 64 9.89 -3.69 5.75
N ALA A 65 9.52 -2.71 4.92
CA ALA A 65 10.03 -1.34 5.05
C ALA A 65 9.76 -0.77 6.44
N THR A 66 8.52 -0.88 6.92
CA THR A 66 8.11 -0.43 8.26
C THR A 66 8.92 -1.13 9.36
N LYS A 67 9.24 -2.42 9.21
CA LYS A 67 10.00 -3.20 10.21
C LYS A 67 11.38 -2.60 10.46
N TYR A 68 12.05 -2.16 9.40
CA TYR A 68 13.41 -1.62 9.49
C TYR A 68 13.44 -0.12 9.77
N MET A 69 12.44 0.63 9.28
CA MET A 69 12.43 2.09 9.35
C MET A 69 11.76 2.65 10.61
N HIS A 70 10.78 1.93 11.18
CA HIS A 70 9.99 2.46 12.28
C HIS A 70 10.38 1.82 13.63
N LYS A 71 11.00 2.63 14.50
CA LYS A 71 11.49 2.26 15.84
C LYS A 71 10.67 2.97 16.93
N GLY A 72 9.54 2.41 17.33
CA GLY A 72 8.69 2.93 18.40
C GLY A 72 7.89 1.82 19.09
N GLU A 73 7.37 2.06 20.29
CA GLU A 73 6.67 1.03 21.10
C GLU A 73 5.14 1.16 21.10
N LYS A 74 4.60 2.38 20.94
CA LYS A 74 3.16 2.64 20.82
C LYS A 74 2.90 3.18 19.43
N LYS A 75 2.27 2.38 18.59
CA LYS A 75 2.17 2.66 17.17
C LYS A 75 0.70 2.89 16.81
N VAL A 76 0.39 4.10 16.39
CA VAL A 76 -0.84 4.44 15.67
C VAL A 76 -0.55 4.26 14.18
N LEU A 77 -1.36 3.46 13.50
CA LEU A 77 -1.34 3.32 12.04
C LEU A 77 -2.42 4.22 11.44
N ALA A 78 -2.07 5.02 10.43
CA ALA A 78 -3.03 5.72 9.60
C ALA A 78 -2.98 5.18 8.17
N ILE A 79 -4.15 4.96 7.56
CA ILE A 79 -4.30 4.46 6.20
C ILE A 79 -5.20 5.42 5.44
N LEU A 80 -4.65 6.02 4.39
CA LEU A 80 -5.37 6.86 3.46
C LEU A 80 -5.70 6.05 2.21
N GLY A 81 -6.98 5.70 2.07
CA GLY A 81 -7.51 4.84 1.03
C GLY A 81 -8.18 3.60 1.60
N ALA A 82 -9.47 3.41 1.27
CA ALA A 82 -10.25 2.23 1.68
C ALA A 82 -10.48 1.25 0.52
N GLY A 83 -9.46 1.08 -0.33
CA GLY A 83 -9.46 0.11 -1.43
C GLY A 83 -8.74 -1.19 -1.07
N VAL A 84 -8.44 -2.01 -2.08
CA VAL A 84 -7.74 -3.30 -1.93
C VAL A 84 -6.42 -3.17 -1.17
N GLN A 85 -5.59 -2.17 -1.52
CA GLN A 85 -4.31 -1.95 -0.85
C GLN A 85 -4.50 -1.42 0.58
N GLY A 86 -5.42 -0.48 0.80
CA GLY A 86 -5.74 -0.02 2.15
C GLY A 86 -6.12 -1.16 3.10
N ARG A 87 -6.94 -2.10 2.61
CA ARG A 87 -7.34 -3.31 3.33
C ARG A 87 -6.16 -4.26 3.60
N SER A 88 -5.39 -4.65 2.58
CA SER A 88 -4.28 -5.59 2.76
C SER A 88 -3.18 -5.01 3.64
N HIS A 89 -2.89 -3.71 3.55
CA HIS A 89 -1.96 -3.01 4.43
C HIS A 89 -2.46 -2.94 5.87
N ALA A 90 -3.75 -2.65 6.09
CA ALA A 90 -4.34 -2.67 7.43
C ALA A 90 -4.10 -4.01 8.12
N LEU A 91 -4.46 -5.10 7.43
CA LEU A 91 -4.29 -6.46 7.94
C LEU A 91 -2.80 -6.79 8.18
N ALA A 92 -1.94 -6.61 7.18
CA ALA A 92 -0.53 -6.97 7.27
C ALA A 92 0.19 -6.22 8.41
N LEU A 93 0.04 -4.89 8.46
CA LEU A 93 0.70 -4.04 9.43
C LEU A 93 0.13 -4.26 10.85
N TYR A 94 -1.19 -4.34 10.99
CA TYR A 94 -1.81 -4.63 12.29
C TYR A 94 -1.35 -5.97 12.85
N HIS A 95 -1.37 -7.04 12.06
CA HIS A 95 -1.00 -8.37 12.55
C HIS A 95 0.49 -8.49 12.87
N PHE A 96 1.37 -7.80 12.14
CA PHE A 96 2.81 -7.85 12.35
C PHE A 96 3.28 -6.98 13.53
N PHE A 97 2.73 -5.78 13.70
CA PHE A 97 3.22 -4.81 14.69
C PHE A 97 2.29 -4.60 15.90
N LYS A 98 1.05 -5.09 15.84
CA LYS A 98 0.04 -4.92 16.90
C LYS A 98 -0.21 -3.44 17.25
N PHE A 99 -0.44 -2.62 16.24
CA PHE A 99 -0.80 -1.21 16.42
C PHE A 99 -1.98 -1.07 17.40
N SER A 100 -1.92 -0.08 18.30
CA SER A 100 -3.01 0.14 19.28
C SER A 100 -4.27 0.68 18.64
N GLN A 101 -4.15 1.29 17.45
CA GLN A 101 -5.25 1.83 16.67
C GLN A 101 -4.85 1.85 15.19
N VAL A 102 -5.79 1.46 14.32
CA VAL A 102 -5.69 1.64 12.87
C VAL A 102 -6.74 2.66 12.44
N ARG A 103 -6.29 3.84 12.01
CA ARG A 103 -7.14 4.92 11.52
C ARG A 103 -7.27 4.79 10.02
N ILE A 104 -8.48 4.91 9.51
CA ILE A 104 -8.76 4.76 8.08
C ILE A 104 -9.50 5.99 7.60
N TRP A 105 -8.93 6.66 6.62
CA TRP A 105 -9.60 7.72 5.88
C TRP A 105 -9.77 7.31 4.43
N ASN A 106 -10.85 7.77 3.82
CA ASN A 106 -11.06 7.69 2.40
C ASN A 106 -11.92 8.87 1.95
N ARG A 107 -11.65 9.44 0.76
CA ARG A 107 -12.42 10.56 0.20
C ARG A 107 -13.94 10.36 0.27
N THR A 108 -14.39 9.14 0.00
CA THR A 108 -15.77 8.72 0.28
C THR A 108 -15.79 8.08 1.66
N TYR A 109 -16.26 8.82 2.68
CA TYR A 109 -16.25 8.39 4.08
C TYR A 109 -16.95 7.04 4.32
N GLU A 110 -18.05 6.77 3.62
CA GLU A 110 -18.77 5.49 3.69
C GLU A 110 -17.87 4.27 3.39
N ARG A 111 -16.89 4.41 2.50
CA ARG A 111 -15.94 3.32 2.22
C ARG A 111 -14.97 3.10 3.40
N ALA A 112 -14.56 4.16 4.10
CA ALA A 112 -13.75 4.02 5.31
C ALA A 112 -14.54 3.33 6.43
N LYS A 113 -15.81 3.71 6.64
CA LYS A 113 -16.71 3.04 7.58
C LYS A 113 -16.91 1.56 7.24
N ALA A 114 -17.18 1.25 5.97
CA ALA A 114 -17.38 -0.13 5.52
C ALA A 114 -16.11 -0.98 5.76
N LEU A 115 -14.93 -0.46 5.45
CA LEU A 115 -13.67 -1.16 5.72
C LEU A 115 -13.43 -1.33 7.23
N CYS A 116 -13.68 -0.31 8.06
CA CYS A 116 -13.53 -0.46 9.51
C CYS A 116 -14.50 -1.51 10.09
N ALA A 117 -15.74 -1.57 9.58
CA ALA A 117 -16.70 -2.60 9.98
C ALA A 117 -16.23 -4.01 9.61
N GLU A 118 -15.55 -4.17 8.47
CA GLU A 118 -14.93 -5.44 8.06
C GLU A 118 -13.75 -5.84 8.98
N LEU A 119 -12.89 -4.88 9.32
CA LEU A 119 -11.67 -5.13 10.10
C LEU A 119 -11.92 -5.31 11.60
N GLY A 120 -13.00 -4.72 12.12
CA GLY A 120 -13.43 -4.85 13.51
C GLY A 120 -12.88 -3.77 14.44
N HIS A 121 -12.87 -4.07 15.74
CA HIS A 121 -12.74 -3.08 16.82
C HIS A 121 -11.45 -2.24 16.85
N TRP A 122 -10.40 -2.68 16.16
CA TRP A 122 -9.10 -1.98 16.12
C TRP A 122 -9.02 -0.96 14.99
N ALA A 123 -10.00 -0.92 14.09
CA ALA A 123 -10.09 0.04 13.00
C ALA A 123 -11.09 1.16 13.32
N VAL A 124 -10.68 2.42 13.09
CA VAL A 124 -11.51 3.61 13.34
C VAL A 124 -11.57 4.47 12.08
N PRO A 125 -12.77 4.80 11.58
CA PRO A 125 -12.92 5.62 10.39
C PRO A 125 -12.74 7.11 10.74
N PHE A 126 -12.11 7.86 9.83
CA PHE A 126 -11.92 9.31 9.94
C PHE A 126 -12.50 9.99 8.69
N GLU A 127 -13.17 11.13 8.87
CA GLU A 127 -13.75 11.92 7.78
C GLU A 127 -12.73 12.83 7.09
N ASN A 128 -11.70 13.23 7.81
CA ASN A 128 -10.67 14.17 7.37
C ASN A 128 -9.28 13.50 7.36
N ALA A 129 -8.52 13.70 6.27
CA ALA A 129 -7.21 13.09 6.07
C ALA A 129 -6.15 13.60 7.08
N GLU A 130 -6.12 14.90 7.35
CA GLU A 130 -5.24 15.51 8.34
C GLU A 130 -5.48 14.91 9.73
N MET A 131 -6.73 14.85 10.18
CA MET A 131 -7.07 14.25 11.47
C MET A 131 -6.70 12.76 11.56
N CYS A 132 -6.76 12.04 10.43
CA CYS A 132 -6.33 10.64 10.36
C CYS A 132 -4.82 10.50 10.61
N VAL A 133 -4.00 11.35 9.98
CA VAL A 133 -2.53 11.26 10.04
C VAL A 133 -1.91 11.99 11.24
N ARG A 134 -2.59 12.97 11.85
CA ARG A 134 -2.04 13.72 12.98
C ARG A 134 -1.72 12.80 14.16
N GLY A 135 -0.44 12.78 14.55
CA GLY A 135 0.06 11.92 15.61
C GLY A 135 0.20 10.44 15.23
N ALA A 136 -0.01 10.06 13.97
CA ALA A 136 0.26 8.71 13.49
C ALA A 136 1.76 8.43 13.43
N ASP A 137 2.14 7.20 13.76
CA ASP A 137 3.52 6.73 13.76
C ASP A 137 3.92 6.11 12.42
N VAL A 138 2.96 5.41 11.81
CA VAL A 138 3.07 4.83 10.49
C VAL A 138 1.88 5.27 9.65
N ILE A 139 2.15 5.73 8.44
CA ILE A 139 1.14 6.19 7.50
C ILE A 139 1.28 5.35 6.23
N VAL A 140 0.14 4.95 5.66
CA VAL A 140 0.06 4.33 4.34
C VAL A 140 -0.80 5.22 3.46
N THR A 141 -0.28 5.63 2.31
CA THR A 141 -1.08 6.28 1.26
C THR A 141 -1.29 5.28 0.13
N ALA A 142 -2.56 4.96 -0.16
CA ALA A 142 -2.94 3.89 -1.08
C ALA A 142 -4.23 4.25 -1.84
N THR A 143 -4.29 5.47 -2.36
CA THR A 143 -5.39 6.00 -3.17
C THR A 143 -4.99 6.14 -4.64
N PHE A 144 -5.94 6.63 -5.45
CA PHE A 144 -5.70 7.09 -6.81
C PHE A 144 -5.85 8.62 -6.91
N SER A 145 -5.50 9.34 -5.83
CA SER A 145 -5.53 10.80 -5.83
C SER A 145 -4.51 11.35 -6.83
N MET A 146 -4.93 12.37 -7.56
CA MET A 146 -4.07 13.14 -8.47
C MET A 146 -3.44 14.35 -7.76
N GLU A 147 -4.00 14.71 -6.61
CA GLU A 147 -3.57 15.81 -5.75
C GLU A 147 -2.97 15.26 -4.45
N PRO A 148 -2.04 16.00 -3.82
CA PRO A 148 -1.57 15.67 -2.48
C PRO A 148 -2.72 15.51 -1.47
N ILE A 149 -2.61 14.49 -0.63
CA ILE A 149 -3.55 14.14 0.45
C ILE A 149 -2.87 14.07 1.81
N VAL A 150 -1.58 14.41 1.89
CA VAL A 150 -0.79 14.51 3.12
C VAL A 150 0.16 15.69 3.00
N GLU A 151 0.02 16.65 3.91
CA GLU A 151 0.93 17.79 4.03
C GLU A 151 1.98 17.57 5.12
N ALA A 152 3.15 18.20 4.97
CA ALA A 152 4.27 18.06 5.90
C ALA A 152 3.92 18.50 7.33
N GLU A 153 3.14 19.57 7.48
CA GLU A 153 2.67 20.12 8.76
C GLU A 153 1.68 19.23 9.52
N TRP A 154 1.12 18.20 8.88
CA TRP A 154 0.21 17.25 9.52
C TRP A 154 0.99 16.12 10.21
N LEU A 155 2.23 15.92 9.82
CA LEU A 155 3.03 14.76 10.18
C LEU A 155 3.67 14.91 11.56
N LYS A 156 3.64 13.83 12.33
CA LYS A 156 4.45 13.69 13.54
C LYS A 156 5.93 13.60 13.14
N THR A 157 6.81 14.30 13.86
CA THR A 157 8.26 14.11 13.71
C THR A 157 8.65 12.64 13.92
N GLY A 158 9.34 12.06 12.94
CA GLY A 158 9.73 10.65 12.95
C GLY A 158 8.66 9.66 12.47
N ALA A 159 7.54 10.15 11.92
CA ALA A 159 6.56 9.28 11.26
C ALA A 159 7.18 8.55 10.05
N HIS A 160 6.82 7.29 9.87
CA HIS A 160 7.18 6.48 8.70
C HIS A 160 6.03 6.45 7.70
N ILE A 161 6.30 6.76 6.43
CA ILE A 161 5.29 6.77 5.37
C ILE A 161 5.59 5.67 4.36
N ASN A 162 4.62 4.79 4.13
CA ASN A 162 4.60 3.90 2.98
C ASN A 162 3.73 4.54 1.89
N ALA A 163 4.37 5.22 0.93
CA ALA A 163 3.70 5.78 -0.24
C ALA A 163 3.52 4.69 -1.30
N VAL A 164 2.30 4.13 -1.40
CA VAL A 164 1.97 2.97 -2.25
C VAL A 164 1.15 3.38 -3.47
N GLY A 165 0.27 4.36 -3.29
CA GLY A 165 -0.49 4.95 -4.38
C GLY A 165 0.32 6.00 -5.17
N GLY A 166 -0.38 6.72 -6.03
CA GLY A 166 0.22 7.63 -7.00
C GLY A 166 0.30 7.02 -8.40
N MET A 167 0.05 7.84 -9.41
CA MET A 167 0.03 7.45 -10.82
C MET A 167 0.97 8.36 -11.62
N GLY A 168 1.92 7.77 -12.34
CA GLY A 168 2.86 8.54 -13.16
C GLY A 168 3.72 9.49 -12.32
N MET A 169 3.68 10.79 -12.63
CA MET A 169 4.43 11.85 -11.92
C MET A 169 3.64 12.51 -10.78
N GLN A 170 2.54 11.90 -10.32
CA GLN A 170 1.72 12.45 -9.22
C GLN A 170 2.11 11.82 -7.88
N TYR A 171 2.06 12.66 -6.84
CA TYR A 171 2.47 12.30 -5.48
C TYR A 171 1.30 12.44 -4.52
N GLU A 172 1.04 11.41 -3.72
CA GLU A 172 0.01 11.47 -2.67
C GLU A 172 0.50 12.26 -1.44
N PRO A 173 1.74 12.11 -0.96
CA PRO A 173 2.36 13.13 -0.11
C PRO A 173 2.72 14.38 -0.91
N ALA A 174 2.53 15.56 -0.32
CA ALA A 174 3.00 16.81 -0.90
C ALA A 174 4.52 16.80 -1.08
N LEU A 175 5.03 17.55 -2.07
CA LEU A 175 6.47 17.61 -2.37
C LEU A 175 7.33 18.00 -1.15
N ASP A 176 6.78 18.83 -0.27
CA ASP A 176 7.49 19.29 0.93
C ASP A 176 7.79 18.15 1.91
N VAL A 177 6.93 17.12 1.95
CA VAL A 177 7.18 15.89 2.74
C VAL A 177 8.51 15.26 2.35
N TYR A 178 8.79 15.17 1.04
CA TYR A 178 10.01 14.53 0.53
C TYR A 178 11.28 15.32 0.85
N LYS A 179 11.21 16.66 0.95
CA LYS A 179 12.36 17.50 1.32
C LYS A 179 12.83 17.27 2.76
N HIS A 180 11.92 16.81 3.62
CA HIS A 180 12.17 16.61 5.04
C HIS A 180 12.28 15.11 5.42
N ALA A 181 12.16 14.21 4.45
CA ALA A 181 12.18 12.77 4.68
C ALA A 181 13.50 12.11 4.24
N THR A 182 13.88 11.04 4.93
CA THR A 182 14.82 10.07 4.36
C THR A 182 14.04 9.18 3.39
N ILE A 183 14.40 9.21 2.11
CA ILE A 183 13.68 8.50 1.05
C ILE A 183 14.30 7.13 0.83
N VAL A 184 13.46 6.09 0.83
CA VAL A 184 13.83 4.74 0.39
C VAL A 184 12.80 4.26 -0.61
N VAL A 185 13.30 3.67 -1.70
CA VAL A 185 12.51 3.18 -2.82
C VAL A 185 12.70 1.67 -2.98
N GLU A 186 11.71 0.97 -3.53
CA GLU A 186 11.80 -0.48 -3.77
C GLU A 186 12.84 -0.84 -4.83
N LEU A 187 13.03 0.03 -5.81
CA LEU A 187 14.00 -0.10 -6.88
C LEU A 187 14.49 1.30 -7.26
N LEU A 188 15.79 1.51 -7.19
CA LEU A 188 16.43 2.68 -7.77
C LEU A 188 16.92 2.29 -9.17
N GLU A 189 16.15 2.65 -10.20
CA GLU A 189 16.64 2.52 -11.57
C GLU A 189 17.64 3.65 -11.82
N ASN A 190 18.92 3.31 -11.87
CA ASN A 190 19.94 4.20 -12.43
C ASN A 190 19.69 4.26 -13.95
N LYS A 191 19.15 5.37 -14.43
CA LYS A 191 19.15 5.68 -15.86
C LYS A 191 20.52 6.13 -16.32
#